data_AF-A3V9W8-F1
#
_entry.id   AF-A3V9W8-F1
#
_cell.length_a   1.000
_cell.length_b   1.000
_cell.length_c   1.000
_cell.angle_alpha   90.00
_cell.angle_beta   90.00
_cell.angle_gamma   90.00
#
_symmetry.space_group_name_H-M   'P 1'
#
loop_
_entity.id
_entity.type
_entity.pdbx_description
1 polymer ?
#
loop_
_entity_poly.entity_id
_entity_poly.type
_entity_poly.pdbx_seq_one_letter_code
_entity_poly.pdbx_strand_id
1 'polypeptide(L)'
;MNTQKHKIEFHYEPPVREVDNLEAMIADAARDARDGLRGLHALSSRAIRDNELNIKTLTDIIEQKRILTDQFRHTIRLILANIAQSHPETDEDPVADTVRRDLLSASYLSQRVSDLIEAEQMIGKKRQSRN
;
A
#
# COMPACT_ATOMS: atom_id res chain seq x y z
N MET A 1 -36.94 -42.16 -22.57
CA MET A 1 -36.83 -41.04 -21.61
C MET A 1 -35.47 -41.14 -20.93
N ASN A 2 -34.56 -40.22 -21.21
CA ASN A 2 -33.19 -40.24 -20.67
C ASN A 2 -33.04 -39.08 -19.69
N THR A 3 -33.16 -39.35 -18.39
CA THR A 3 -32.98 -38.35 -17.34
C THR A 3 -31.49 -38.22 -17.03
N GLN A 4 -30.80 -37.35 -17.78
CA GLN A 4 -29.42 -36.97 -17.46
C GLN A 4 -29.40 -36.21 -16.13
N LYS A 5 -28.98 -36.90 -15.07
CA LYS A 5 -28.61 -36.28 -13.79
C LYS A 5 -27.43 -35.35 -14.01
N HIS A 6 -27.68 -34.05 -13.99
CA HIS A 6 -26.63 -33.04 -13.93
C HIS A 6 -26.06 -33.04 -12.52
N LYS A 7 -24.84 -33.55 -12.37
CA LYS A 7 -24.09 -33.47 -11.10
C LYS A 7 -23.33 -32.14 -11.11
N ILE A 8 -23.77 -31.20 -10.28
CA ILE A 8 -23.04 -29.95 -10.04
C ILE A 8 -21.97 -30.27 -9.00
N GLU A 9 -20.71 -30.32 -9.42
CA GLU A 9 -19.56 -30.39 -8.51
C GLU A 9 -19.17 -28.98 -8.07
N PHE A 10 -19.42 -28.67 -6.80
CA PHE A 10 -18.88 -27.47 -6.16
C PHE A 10 -17.43 -27.74 -5.79
N HIS A 11 -16.51 -27.10 -6.52
CA HIS A 11 -15.12 -27.00 -6.10
C HIS A 11 -14.99 -25.81 -5.15
N TYR A 12 -14.98 -26.11 -3.84
CA TYR A 12 -14.64 -25.12 -2.83
C TYR A 12 -13.12 -24.96 -2.80
N GLU A 13 -12.61 -23.89 -3.39
CA GLU A 13 -11.26 -23.42 -3.10
C GLU A 13 -11.32 -22.64 -1.78
N PRO A 14 -10.59 -23.08 -0.73
CA PRO A 14 -10.48 -22.28 0.48
C PRO A 14 -9.90 -20.91 0.11
N PRO A 15 -10.39 -19.81 0.68
CA PRO A 15 -9.82 -18.50 0.42
C PRO A 15 -8.33 -18.51 0.80
N VAL A 16 -7.47 -18.11 -0.14
CA VAL A 16 -6.04 -17.91 0.09
C VAL A 16 -5.90 -16.97 1.28
N ARG A 17 -5.10 -17.36 2.30
CA ARG A 17 -4.92 -16.49 3.47
C ARG A 17 -4.13 -15.29 3.01
N GLU A 18 -4.56 -14.09 3.39
CA GLU A 18 -3.88 -12.85 3.02
C GLU A 18 -2.40 -12.83 3.44
N VAL A 19 -2.07 -13.54 4.52
CA VAL A 19 -0.70 -13.79 5.02
C VAL A 19 0.18 -14.55 4.01
N ASP A 20 -0.41 -15.34 3.12
CA ASP A 20 0.34 -16.07 2.09
C ASP A 20 0.80 -15.12 0.97
N ASN A 21 0.25 -13.90 0.90
CA ASN A 21 0.51 -12.90 -0.14
C ASN A 21 1.34 -11.70 0.35
N LEU A 22 1.95 -11.77 1.54
CA LEU A 22 2.68 -10.62 2.12
C LEU A 22 3.78 -10.09 1.20
N GLU A 23 4.51 -10.98 0.51
CA GLU A 23 5.57 -10.57 -0.42
C GLU A 23 5.01 -9.75 -1.60
N ALA A 24 3.87 -10.19 -2.16
CA ALA A 24 3.19 -9.47 -3.23
C ALA A 24 2.68 -8.10 -2.74
N MET A 25 2.09 -8.04 -1.55
CA MET A 25 1.60 -6.79 -0.96
C MET A 25 2.74 -5.79 -0.69
N ILE A 26 3.91 -6.26 -0.25
CA ILE A 26 5.10 -5.40 -0.08
C ILE A 26 5.59 -4.90 -1.45
N ALA A 27 5.59 -5.77 -2.46
CA ALA A 27 5.99 -5.39 -3.82
C ALA A 27 5.04 -4.35 -4.42
N ASP A 28 3.73 -4.53 -4.23
CA ASP A 28 2.71 -3.56 -4.64
C ASP A 28 2.86 -2.23 -3.89
N ALA A 29 3.09 -2.26 -2.56
CA ALA A 29 3.36 -1.05 -1.79
C ALA A 29 4.60 -0.29 -2.32
N ALA A 30 5.65 -1.01 -2.69
CA ALA A 30 6.86 -0.44 -3.29
C ALA A 30 6.58 0.18 -4.66
N ARG A 31 5.80 -0.50 -5.49
CA ARG A 31 5.41 -0.04 -6.82
C ARG A 31 4.60 1.24 -6.71
N ASP A 32 3.53 1.21 -5.93
CA ASP A 32 2.62 2.33 -5.78
C ASP A 32 3.34 3.56 -5.19
N ALA A 33 4.28 3.38 -4.26
CA ALA A 33 5.09 4.49 -3.76
C ALA A 33 6.01 5.10 -4.83
N ARG A 34 6.60 4.26 -5.70
CA ARG A 34 7.43 4.74 -6.83
C ARG A 34 6.59 5.46 -7.88
N ASP A 35 5.41 4.95 -8.17
CA ASP A 35 4.51 5.57 -9.16
C ASP A 35 3.97 6.90 -8.63
N GLY A 36 3.62 6.98 -7.34
CA GLY A 36 3.32 8.25 -6.67
C GLY A 36 4.48 9.25 -6.72
N LEU A 37 5.73 8.81 -6.49
CA LEU A 37 6.91 9.66 -6.64
C LEU A 37 7.13 10.16 -8.07
N ARG A 38 6.90 9.31 -9.07
CA ARG A 38 6.98 9.71 -10.48
C ARG A 38 5.91 10.75 -10.81
N GLY A 39 4.69 10.56 -10.32
CA GLY A 39 3.60 11.52 -10.52
C GLY A 39 3.87 12.86 -9.83
N LEU A 40 4.52 12.88 -8.66
CA LEU A 40 4.94 14.12 -8.00
C LEU A 40 5.84 15.00 -8.89
N HIS A 41 6.74 14.38 -9.66
CA HIS A 41 7.60 15.12 -10.59
C HIS A 41 6.83 15.73 -11.78
N ALA A 42 5.60 15.27 -12.04
CA ALA A 42 4.71 15.84 -13.05
C ALA A 42 3.80 16.96 -12.50
N LEU A 43 3.79 17.19 -11.18
CA LEU A 43 3.04 18.29 -10.57
C LEU A 43 3.74 19.64 -10.75
N SER A 44 3.04 20.72 -10.39
CA SER A 44 3.58 22.07 -10.43
C SER A 44 4.88 22.21 -9.63
N SER A 45 5.79 23.09 -10.09
CA SER A 45 7.09 23.32 -9.43
C SER A 45 6.97 23.75 -7.97
N ARG A 46 5.82 24.31 -7.56
CA ARG A 46 5.52 24.64 -6.17
C ARG A 46 5.35 23.37 -5.32
N ALA A 47 4.53 22.42 -5.75
CA ALA A 47 4.33 21.17 -5.03
C ALA A 47 5.61 20.34 -4.92
N ILE A 48 6.48 20.39 -5.94
CA ILE A 48 7.79 19.75 -5.88
C ILE A 48 8.67 20.39 -4.81
N ARG A 49 8.77 21.73 -4.77
CA ARG A 49 9.55 22.45 -3.76
C ARG A 49 9.05 22.20 -2.34
N ASP A 50 7.74 22.22 -2.15
CA ASP A 50 7.11 21.98 -0.84
C ASP A 50 7.37 20.54 -0.35
N ASN A 51 7.72 19.61 -1.25
CA ASN A 51 7.94 18.20 -0.96
C ASN A 51 9.39 17.71 -1.11
N GLU A 52 10.35 18.56 -1.48
CA GLU A 52 11.69 18.13 -1.91
C GLU A 52 12.39 17.19 -0.90
N LEU A 53 12.40 17.57 0.37
CA LEU A 53 13.00 16.75 1.44
C LEU A 53 12.25 15.41 1.64
N ASN A 54 10.92 15.44 1.58
CA ASN A 54 10.09 14.25 1.78
C ASN A 54 10.20 13.30 0.58
N ILE A 55 10.29 13.82 -0.64
CA ILE A 55 10.53 13.04 -1.87
C ILE A 55 11.87 12.32 -1.77
N LYS A 56 12.93 13.03 -1.38
CA LYS A 56 14.25 12.42 -1.17
C LYS A 56 14.20 11.33 -0.10
N THR A 57 13.59 11.65 1.04
CA THR A 57 13.46 10.70 2.16
C THR A 57 12.67 9.45 1.76
N LEU A 58 11.56 9.60 1.05
CA LEU A 58 10.76 8.46 0.59
C LEU A 58 11.51 7.61 -0.43
N THR A 59 12.26 8.26 -1.33
CA THR A 59 13.15 7.58 -2.30
C THR A 59 14.18 6.72 -1.58
N ASP A 60 14.91 7.29 -0.62
CA ASP A 60 15.94 6.58 0.15
C ASP A 60 15.35 5.38 0.91
N ILE A 61 14.15 5.52 1.48
CA ILE A 61 13.46 4.43 2.19
C ILE A 61 13.11 3.28 1.25
N ILE A 62 12.62 3.59 0.05
CA ILE A 62 12.25 2.59 -0.97
C ILE A 62 13.51 1.85 -1.46
N GLU A 63 14.59 2.57 -1.74
CA GLU A 63 15.86 2.00 -2.19
C GLU A 63 16.47 1.07 -1.12
N GLN A 64 16.36 1.46 0.15
CA GLN A 64 16.79 0.64 1.29
C GLN A 64 15.82 -0.48 1.65
N LYS A 65 14.72 -0.66 0.90
CA LYS A 65 13.67 -1.68 1.13
C LYS A 65 13.02 -1.58 2.52
N ARG A 66 12.94 -0.38 3.11
CA ARG A 66 12.41 -0.12 4.46
C ARG A 66 10.91 0.24 4.47
N ILE A 67 10.12 -0.44 3.65
CA ILE A 67 8.72 -0.10 3.34
C ILE A 67 7.75 -0.35 4.52
N LEU A 68 8.10 -1.26 5.43
CA LEU A 68 7.25 -1.62 6.59
C LEU A 68 7.47 -0.72 7.82
N THR A 69 8.16 0.41 7.67
CA THR A 69 8.50 1.29 8.78
C THR A 69 7.45 2.38 9.00
N ASP A 70 7.34 2.87 10.24
CA ASP A 70 6.53 4.06 10.53
C ASP A 70 7.04 5.29 9.78
N GLN A 71 8.36 5.39 9.58
CA GLN A 71 8.96 6.47 8.81
C GLN A 71 8.47 6.49 7.36
N PHE A 72 8.32 5.32 6.71
CA PHE A 72 7.76 5.22 5.36
C PHE A 72 6.35 5.82 5.32
N ARG A 73 5.45 5.33 6.18
CA ARG A 73 4.06 5.78 6.26
C ARG A 73 3.94 7.25 6.69
N HIS A 74 4.79 7.71 7.60
CA HIS A 74 4.84 9.10 8.02
C HIS A 74 5.29 10.03 6.88
N THR A 75 6.34 9.66 6.15
CA THR A 75 6.84 10.45 5.02
C THR A 75 5.77 10.59 3.93
N ILE A 76 5.05 9.50 3.62
CA ILE A 76 3.90 9.55 2.71
C ILE A 76 2.83 10.53 3.20
N ARG A 77 2.46 10.49 4.48
CA ARG A 77 1.46 11.41 5.05
C ARG A 77 1.86 12.87 4.93
N LEU A 78 3.14 13.20 5.13
CA LEU A 78 3.63 14.56 4.94
C LEU A 78 3.51 15.01 3.48
N ILE A 79 3.83 14.12 2.53
CA ILE A 79 3.69 14.42 1.11
C ILE A 79 2.22 14.69 0.75
N LEU A 80 1.31 13.81 1.19
CA LEU A 80 -0.12 13.97 0.95
C LEU A 80 -0.67 15.28 1.52
N ALA A 81 -0.22 15.67 2.73
CA ALA A 81 -0.62 16.93 3.33
C ALA A 81 -0.18 18.15 2.50
N ASN A 82 1.04 18.12 1.96
CA ASN A 82 1.56 19.20 1.10
C ASN A 82 0.86 19.22 -0.26
N ILE A 83 0.51 18.06 -0.83
CA ILE A 83 -0.31 18.00 -2.04
C ILE A 83 -1.68 18.65 -1.79
N ALA A 84 -2.35 18.32 -0.68
CA ALA A 84 -3.65 18.88 -0.35
C ALA A 84 -3.64 20.42 -0.20
N GLN A 85 -2.50 21.00 0.21
CA GLN A 85 -2.34 22.46 0.28
C GLN A 85 -2.08 23.11 -1.08
N SER A 86 -1.35 22.44 -1.97
CA SER A 86 -0.91 22.99 -3.26
C SER A 86 -1.89 22.72 -4.39
N HIS A 87 -2.63 21.61 -4.31
CA HIS A 87 -3.68 21.19 -5.22
C HIS A 87 -4.86 20.74 -4.34
N PRO A 88 -5.82 21.63 -4.04
CA PRO A 88 -7.05 21.25 -3.35
C PRO A 88 -7.87 20.25 -4.19
N GLU A 89 -8.65 19.38 -3.53
CA GLU A 89 -9.52 18.42 -4.23
C GLU A 89 -10.60 19.08 -5.10
N THR A 90 -10.86 20.38 -4.89
CA THR A 90 -11.82 21.17 -5.66
C THR A 90 -11.33 21.57 -7.05
N ASP A 91 -10.02 21.45 -7.31
CA ASP A 91 -9.39 22.05 -8.50
C ASP A 91 -9.29 21.08 -9.69
N GLU A 92 -9.92 19.90 -9.61
CA GLU A 92 -9.90 18.83 -10.62
C GLU A 92 -8.52 18.68 -11.30
N ASP A 93 -7.54 18.14 -10.57
CA ASP A 93 -6.22 17.79 -11.08
C ASP A 93 -6.03 16.26 -11.11
N PRO A 94 -6.22 15.62 -12.28
CA PRO A 94 -6.11 14.16 -12.42
C PRO A 94 -4.73 13.60 -12.05
N VAL A 95 -3.67 14.41 -12.20
CA VAL A 95 -2.30 13.99 -11.83
C VAL A 95 -2.19 13.97 -10.32
N ALA A 96 -2.65 15.01 -9.64
CA ALA A 96 -2.67 15.06 -8.19
C ALA A 96 -3.54 13.94 -7.59
N ASP A 97 -4.69 13.64 -8.19
CA ASP A 97 -5.55 12.54 -7.75
C ASP A 97 -4.87 11.17 -7.88
N THR A 98 -4.19 10.95 -9.01
CA THR A 98 -3.41 9.71 -9.24
C THR A 98 -2.31 9.56 -8.20
N VAL A 99 -1.54 10.64 -7.95
CA VAL A 99 -0.49 10.66 -6.92
C VAL A 99 -1.07 10.36 -5.54
N ARG A 100 -2.19 10.98 -5.16
CA ARG A 100 -2.85 10.73 -3.87
C ARG A 100 -3.23 9.27 -3.74
N ARG A 101 -3.88 8.70 -4.76
CA ARG A 101 -4.31 7.30 -4.78
C ARG A 101 -3.12 6.34 -4.60
N ASP A 102 -2.06 6.54 -5.38
CA ASP A 102 -0.92 5.63 -5.38
C ASP A 102 -0.16 5.69 -4.04
N LEU A 103 0.03 6.90 -3.48
CA LEU A 103 0.64 7.07 -2.16
C LEU A 103 -0.24 6.53 -1.02
N LEU A 104 -1.56 6.72 -1.07
CA LEU A 104 -2.50 6.14 -0.10
C LEU A 104 -2.48 4.61 -0.14
N SER A 105 -2.49 4.02 -1.34
CA SER A 105 -2.38 2.57 -1.54
C SER A 105 -1.09 2.03 -0.92
N ALA A 106 0.05 2.67 -1.21
CA ALA A 106 1.34 2.29 -0.65
C ALA A 106 1.36 2.33 0.89
N SER A 107 0.82 3.39 1.49
CA SER A 107 0.73 3.51 2.95
C SER A 107 -0.20 2.46 3.56
N TYR A 108 -1.32 2.18 2.91
CA TYR A 108 -2.29 1.18 3.34
C TYR A 108 -1.67 -0.23 3.33
N LEU A 109 -1.07 -0.62 2.20
CA LEU A 109 -0.45 -1.95 2.06
C LEU A 109 0.70 -2.15 3.06
N SER A 110 1.53 -1.12 3.27
CA SER A 110 2.58 -1.13 4.30
C SER A 110 2.01 -1.39 5.69
N GLN A 111 0.95 -0.68 6.08
CA GLN A 111 0.30 -0.88 7.38
C GLN A 111 -0.33 -2.27 7.48
N ARG A 112 -1.05 -2.70 6.45
CA ARG A 112 -1.75 -3.98 6.43
C ARG A 112 -0.79 -5.16 6.61
N VAL A 113 0.36 -5.12 5.93
CA VAL A 113 1.41 -6.13 6.10
C VAL A 113 1.97 -6.11 7.52
N SER A 114 2.23 -4.94 8.10
CA SER A 114 2.65 -4.83 9.51
C SER A 114 1.63 -5.46 10.47
N ASP A 115 0.34 -5.17 10.28
CA ASP A 115 -0.74 -5.71 11.12
C ASP A 115 -0.86 -7.23 10.99
N LEU A 116 -0.72 -7.78 9.78
CA LEU A 116 -0.79 -9.22 9.53
C LEU A 116 0.39 -9.96 10.19
N ILE A 117 1.60 -9.41 10.11
CA ILE A 117 2.78 -9.97 10.77
C ILE A 117 2.59 -9.97 12.30
N GLU A 118 2.10 -8.87 12.87
CA GLU A 118 1.84 -8.79 14.31
C GLU A 118 0.76 -9.80 14.75
N ALA A 119 -0.33 -9.91 13.99
CA ALA A 119 -1.40 -10.86 14.25
C ALA A 119 -0.88 -12.32 14.26
N GLU A 120 -0.06 -12.72 13.28
CA GLU A 120 0.53 -14.06 13.23
C GLU A 120 1.47 -14.32 14.42
N GLN A 121 2.29 -13.33 14.81
CA GLN A 121 3.14 -13.44 16.00
C GLN A 121 2.32 -13.62 17.29
N MET A 122 1.23 -12.87 17.45
CA MET A 122 0.34 -12.99 18.61
C MET A 122 -0.36 -14.36 18.66
N ILE A 123 -0.82 -14.88 17.51
CA ILE A 123 -1.42 -16.22 17.41
C ILE A 123 -0.39 -17.28 17.76
N GLY A 124 0.83 -17.18 17.24
CA GLY A 124 1.94 -18.09 17.53
C GLY A 124 2.25 -18.16 19.03
N LYS A 125 2.37 -17.01 19.70
CA LYS A 125 2.58 -16.91 21.16
C LYS A 125 1.47 -17.61 21.94
N LYS A 126 0.19 -17.44 21.54
CA LYS A 126 -0.95 -18.09 22.21
C LYS A 126 -0.97 -19.62 22.03
N ARG A 127 -0.48 -20.13 20.89
CA ARG A 127 -0.37 -21.58 20.63
C ARG A 127 0.73 -22.21 21.48
N GLN A 128 1.87 -21.54 21.63
CA GLN A 128 2.97 -22.01 22.48
C GLN A 128 2.60 -22.01 23.97
N SER A 129 1.81 -21.04 24.43
CA SER A 129 1.35 -20.98 25.83
C SER A 129 0.29 -22.03 26.21
N ARG A 130 -0.24 -22.78 25.24
CA ARG A 130 -1.25 -23.84 25.45
C ARG A 130 -0.67 -25.26 25.45
N ASN A 131 0.61 -25.40 25.12
CA ASN A 131 1.37 -26.65 25.20
C ASN A 131 2.32 -26.59 26.39
#